data_AF-B2IDW0-F1
#
_entry.id   AF-B2IDW0-F1
#
_cell.length_a   1.000
_cell.length_b   1.000
_cell.length_c   1.000
_cell.angle_alpha   90.00
_cell.angle_beta   90.00
_cell.angle_gamma   90.00
#
_symmetry.space_group_name_H-M   'P 1'
#
loop_
_entity.id
_entity.type
_entity.pdbx_description
1 polymer ?
#
loop_
_entity_poly.entity_id
_entity_poly.type
_entity_poly.pdbx_seq_one_letter_code
_entity_poly.pdbx_strand_id
1 'polypeptide(L)'
;MDQAVDNGGFTFLFRTDQGRIDCATWRKYSFLMALLLGILTVIWWVISPYAEHDLSETPFFDWAIFGTYVYLVLYAFTVLLIGICHYNLSAKRWRDRAWPGGLAGLLPFAALLAGAAHWLQPRVAEVMTRDYVVGFDLLFVGILAWNIVELGFLPSKAGK
;
A
#
# COMPACT_ATOMS: atom_id res chain seq x y z
N MET A 1 -12.42 29.76 17.04
CA MET A 1 -12.81 30.39 15.77
C MET A 1 -11.58 30.38 14.89
N ASP A 2 -11.52 29.42 13.97
CA ASP A 2 -10.79 29.52 12.70
C ASP A 2 -11.17 28.29 11.87
N GLN A 3 -12.32 28.41 11.21
CA GLN A 3 -12.72 27.51 10.15
C GLN A 3 -12.04 27.98 8.88
N ALA A 4 -10.88 27.40 8.56
CA ALA A 4 -10.40 27.39 7.19
C ALA A 4 -11.19 26.33 6.42
N VAL A 5 -12.36 26.73 5.92
CA VAL A 5 -13.05 26.02 4.84
C VAL A 5 -12.27 26.32 3.56
N ASP A 6 -11.30 25.48 3.24
CA ASP A 6 -10.53 25.59 2.00
C ASP A 6 -11.33 24.92 0.86
N ASN A 7 -12.18 25.72 0.22
CA ASN A 7 -12.93 25.37 -0.99
C ASN A 7 -12.02 25.57 -2.21
N GLY A 8 -11.19 24.57 -2.53
CA GLY A 8 -10.40 24.60 -3.77
C GLY A 8 -9.35 23.51 -3.89
N GLY A 9 -9.63 22.49 -4.70
CA GLY A 9 -8.65 21.74 -5.51
C GLY A 9 -7.42 21.11 -4.83
N PHE A 10 -7.43 19.78 -4.70
CA PHE A 10 -6.22 18.94 -4.55
C PHE A 10 -5.17 19.43 -3.52
N THR A 11 -5.38 19.13 -2.24
CA THR A 11 -4.34 19.20 -1.19
C THR A 11 -3.34 18.03 -1.35
N PHE A 12 -2.56 18.15 -2.40
CA PHE A 12 -1.58 17.28 -3.06
C PHE A 12 -0.76 16.31 -2.17
N LEU A 13 -1.24 15.07 -1.95
CA LEU A 13 -0.52 13.91 -1.38
C LEU A 13 -0.57 13.70 0.15
N PHE A 14 -1.49 14.33 0.89
CA PHE A 14 -1.46 14.24 2.37
C PHE A 14 -0.05 14.52 2.91
N ARG A 15 0.64 15.52 2.34
CA ARG A 15 2.09 15.74 2.49
C ARG A 15 2.57 15.84 3.94
N THR A 16 1.68 16.21 4.85
CA THR A 16 1.92 16.23 6.29
C THR A 16 1.07 15.16 6.96
N ASP A 17 1.66 14.49 7.94
CA ASP A 17 0.93 13.62 8.84
C ASP A 17 0.03 14.43 9.79
N GLN A 18 0.29 15.72 9.98
CA GLN A 18 -0.45 16.61 10.87
C GLN A 18 -1.95 16.75 10.52
N GLY A 19 -2.76 16.95 11.56
CA GLY A 19 -4.21 17.16 11.46
C GLY A 19 -5.04 15.93 11.85
N ARG A 20 -6.36 16.06 11.67
CA ARG A 20 -7.37 15.03 11.97
C ARG A 20 -8.35 14.94 10.79
N ILE A 21 -8.82 13.74 10.50
CA ILE A 21 -9.82 13.47 9.47
C ILE A 21 -10.88 12.52 10.02
N ASP A 22 -12.09 12.61 9.45
CA ASP A 22 -13.20 11.73 9.78
C ASP A 22 -13.13 10.38 9.05
N CYS A 23 -14.01 9.46 9.44
CA CYS A 23 -14.07 8.12 8.86
C CYS A 23 -14.50 8.11 7.38
N ALA A 24 -15.40 9.01 6.94
CA ALA A 24 -15.89 9.00 5.58
C ALA A 24 -14.81 9.49 4.61
N THR A 25 -14.07 10.52 5.00
CA THR A 25 -12.88 11.00 4.28
C THR A 25 -11.81 9.90 4.17
N TRP A 26 -11.50 9.22 5.28
CA TRP A 26 -10.53 8.11 5.25
C TRP A 26 -10.97 6.99 4.29
N ARG A 27 -12.24 6.55 4.35
CA ARG A 27 -12.77 5.50 3.46
C ARG A 27 -12.67 5.89 1.99
N LYS A 28 -13.09 7.11 1.65
CA LYS A 28 -13.10 7.61 0.26
C LYS A 28 -11.71 7.57 -0.35
N TYR A 29 -10.72 8.12 0.34
CA TYR A 29 -9.36 8.21 -0.20
C TYR A 29 -8.60 6.87 -0.11
N SER A 30 -8.83 6.07 0.93
CA SER A 30 -8.27 4.71 1.00
C SER A 30 -8.82 3.84 -0.11
N PHE A 31 -10.12 3.93 -0.41
CA PHE A 31 -10.74 3.21 -1.53
C PHE A 31 -10.15 3.65 -2.88
N LEU A 32 -9.96 4.95 -3.11
CA LEU A 32 -9.36 5.46 -4.34
C LEU A 32 -7.92 4.93 -4.53
N MET A 33 -7.12 4.92 -3.45
CA MET A 33 -5.76 4.37 -3.47
C MET A 33 -5.77 2.86 -3.71
N ALA A 34 -6.67 2.12 -3.07
CA ALA A 34 -6.83 0.68 -3.25
C ALA A 34 -7.28 0.33 -4.68
N LEU A 35 -8.18 1.12 -5.27
CA LEU A 35 -8.61 0.97 -6.65
C LEU A 35 -7.45 1.20 -7.63
N LEU A 36 -6.68 2.28 -7.44
CA LEU A 36 -5.50 2.56 -8.24
C LEU A 36 -4.48 1.42 -8.15
N LEU A 37 -4.18 0.96 -6.92
CA LEU A 37 -3.29 -0.17 -6.70
C LEU A 37 -3.80 -1.43 -7.41
N GLY A 38 -5.09 -1.74 -7.28
CA GLY A 38 -5.71 -2.89 -7.93
C GLY A 38 -5.58 -2.87 -9.45
N ILE A 39 -5.83 -1.71 -10.09
CA ILE A 39 -5.66 -1.53 -11.53
C ILE A 39 -4.20 -1.80 -11.94
N LEU A 40 -3.25 -1.20 -11.22
CA LEU A 40 -1.84 -1.40 -11.47
C LEU A 40 -1.44 -2.87 -11.30
N THR A 41 -1.89 -3.54 -10.24
CA THR A 41 -1.57 -4.95 -10.01
C THR A 41 -2.18 -5.86 -11.08
N VAL A 42 -3.38 -5.55 -11.58
CA VAL A 42 -3.98 -6.29 -12.71
C VAL A 42 -3.15 -6.13 -13.98
N ILE A 43 -2.70 -4.91 -14.29
CA ILE A 43 -1.82 -4.68 -15.45
C ILE A 43 -0.51 -5.48 -15.28
N TRP A 44 0.11 -5.43 -14.10
CA TRP A 44 1.30 -6.23 -13.80
C TRP A 44 1.05 -7.72 -14.04
N TRP A 45 -0.06 -8.27 -13.56
CA TRP A 45 -0.37 -9.69 -13.71
C TRP A 45 -0.54 -10.11 -15.19
N VAL A 46 -1.07 -9.22 -16.04
CA VAL A 46 -1.20 -9.47 -17.48
C VAL A 46 0.16 -9.45 -18.19
N ILE A 47 1.07 -8.57 -17.77
CA ILE A 47 2.37 -8.39 -18.45
C ILE A 47 3.52 -9.18 -17.82
N SER A 48 3.37 -9.68 -16.59
CA SER A 48 4.43 -10.40 -15.88
C SER A 48 5.01 -11.60 -16.63
N PRO A 49 4.26 -12.35 -17.48
CA PRO A 49 4.85 -13.43 -18.28
C PRO A 49 5.97 -12.96 -19.22
N TYR A 50 5.95 -11.71 -19.68
CA TYR A 50 7.00 -11.15 -20.53
C TYR A 50 8.29 -10.80 -19.77
N ALA A 51 8.25 -10.85 -18.42
CA ALA A 51 9.42 -10.60 -17.57
C ALA A 51 10.29 -11.85 -17.35
N GLU A 52 9.79 -13.05 -17.68
CA GLU A 52 10.58 -14.28 -17.65
C GLU A 52 11.40 -14.35 -18.93
N HIS A 53 12.73 -14.29 -18.80
CA HIS A 53 13.65 -14.31 -19.93
C HIS A 53 14.86 -15.19 -19.66
N ASP A 54 15.14 -16.10 -20.60
CA ASP A 54 16.36 -16.88 -20.63
C ASP A 54 17.35 -16.21 -21.61
N LEU A 55 18.53 -15.85 -21.09
CA LEU A 55 19.61 -15.21 -21.86
C LEU A 55 20.11 -16.06 -23.04
N SER A 56 19.76 -17.36 -23.08
CA SER A 56 20.23 -18.30 -24.10
C SER A 56 19.33 -18.42 -25.33
N GLU A 57 18.05 -18.01 -25.28
CA GLU A 57 17.08 -18.27 -26.36
C GLU A 57 16.56 -17.01 -27.09
N THR A 58 16.83 -15.81 -26.58
CA THR A 58 16.14 -14.59 -27.02
C THR A 58 17.04 -13.54 -27.69
N PRO A 59 16.52 -12.72 -28.63
CA PRO A 59 17.28 -11.66 -29.27
C PRO A 59 17.83 -10.65 -28.25
N PHE A 60 18.96 -10.02 -28.57
CA PHE A 60 19.65 -9.04 -27.69
C PHE A 60 18.74 -7.89 -27.21
N PHE A 61 17.68 -7.56 -27.95
CA PHE A 61 16.72 -6.52 -27.59
C PHE A 61 15.30 -6.86 -28.05
N ASP A 62 14.34 -6.80 -27.12
CA ASP A 62 12.91 -6.96 -27.37
C ASP A 62 12.13 -5.81 -26.69
N TRP A 63 11.30 -5.13 -27.48
CA TRP A 63 10.47 -4.01 -27.02
C TRP A 63 9.44 -4.41 -25.95
N ALA A 64 8.94 -5.65 -25.98
CA ALA A 64 7.99 -6.15 -24.99
C ALA A 64 8.65 -6.31 -23.61
N ILE A 65 9.87 -6.85 -23.56
CA ILE A 65 10.68 -6.95 -22.33
C ILE A 65 10.97 -5.56 -21.79
N PHE A 66 11.48 -4.68 -22.65
CA PHE A 66 11.82 -3.32 -22.26
C PHE A 66 10.61 -2.59 -21.66
N GLY A 67 9.45 -2.67 -22.34
CA GLY A 67 8.19 -2.11 -21.84
C GLY A 67 7.76 -2.70 -20.50
N THR A 68 7.95 -4.00 -20.29
CA THR A 68 7.62 -4.69 -19.03
C THR A 68 8.47 -4.21 -17.86
N TYR A 69 9.78 -4.03 -18.05
CA TYR A 69 10.64 -3.50 -17.00
C TYR A 69 10.43 -2.00 -16.74
N VAL A 70 10.19 -1.20 -17.78
CA VAL A 70 9.81 0.22 -17.60
C VAL A 70 8.53 0.31 -16.78
N TYR A 71 7.53 -0.51 -17.10
CA TYR A 71 6.31 -0.61 -16.32
C TYR A 71 6.61 -1.03 -14.88
N LEU A 72 7.45 -2.04 -14.65
CA LEU A 72 7.79 -2.51 -13.30
C LEU A 72 8.42 -1.41 -12.44
N VAL A 73 9.29 -0.57 -13.01
CA VAL A 73 9.88 0.58 -12.31
C VAL A 73 8.79 1.60 -11.92
N LEU A 74 7.90 1.94 -12.86
CA LEU A 74 6.79 2.86 -12.61
C LEU A 74 5.79 2.29 -11.59
N TYR A 75 5.52 0.99 -11.66
CA TYR A 75 4.69 0.24 -10.74
C TYR A 75 5.26 0.33 -9.32
N ALA A 76 6.53 -0.06 -9.13
CA ALA A 76 7.20 -0.03 -7.84
C ALA A 76 7.22 1.38 -7.22
N PHE A 77 7.54 2.40 -8.04
CA PHE A 77 7.51 3.79 -7.61
C PHE A 77 6.10 4.21 -7.15
N THR A 78 5.07 3.83 -7.90
CA THR A 78 3.69 4.18 -7.57
C THR A 78 3.19 3.46 -6.32
N VAL A 79 3.57 2.20 -6.11
CA VAL A 79 3.26 1.45 -4.88
C VAL A 79 3.87 2.14 -3.65
N LEU A 80 5.12 2.61 -3.73
CA LEU A 80 5.75 3.37 -2.64
C LEU A 80 5.01 4.68 -2.37
N LEU A 81 4.64 5.42 -3.42
CA LEU A 81 3.89 6.67 -3.28
C LEU A 81 2.51 6.43 -2.64
N ILE A 82 1.80 5.36 -3.04
CA ILE A 82 0.54 4.93 -2.43
C ILE A 82 0.76 4.62 -0.95
N GLY A 83 1.82 3.87 -0.60
CA GLY A 83 2.16 3.56 0.79
C GLY A 83 2.39 4.81 1.64
N ILE A 84 3.15 5.78 1.14
CA ILE A 84 3.41 7.06 1.83
C ILE A 84 2.12 7.86 2.00
N CYS A 85 1.30 7.97 0.96
CA CYS A 85 0.03 8.69 1.01
C CYS A 85 -0.94 8.03 2.00
N HIS A 86 -1.02 6.70 1.98
CA HIS A 86 -1.85 5.92 2.88
C HIS A 86 -1.38 6.04 4.34
N TYR A 87 -0.06 6.06 4.59
CA TYR A 87 0.50 6.35 5.90
C TYR A 87 0.02 7.71 6.42
N ASN A 88 0.20 8.78 5.64
CA ASN A 88 -0.18 10.12 6.09
C ASN A 88 -1.69 10.25 6.31
N LEU A 89 -2.51 9.67 5.43
CA LEU A 89 -3.96 9.60 5.57
C LEU A 89 -4.36 8.88 6.87
N SER A 90 -3.77 7.71 7.12
CA SER A 90 -4.07 6.88 8.29
C SER A 90 -3.54 7.49 9.58
N ALA A 91 -2.41 8.21 9.56
CA ALA A 91 -1.86 8.90 10.72
C ALA A 91 -2.81 10.00 11.23
N LYS A 92 -3.45 10.75 10.32
CA LYS A 92 -4.49 11.73 10.69
C LYS A 92 -5.70 11.07 11.34
N ARG A 93 -6.10 9.91 10.82
CA ARG A 93 -7.25 9.17 11.36
C ARG A 93 -6.93 8.55 12.72
N TRP A 94 -5.73 7.99 12.91
CA TRP A 94 -5.28 7.49 14.22
C TRP A 94 -5.24 8.59 15.28
N ARG A 95 -4.80 9.81 14.91
CA ARG A 95 -4.87 10.97 15.82
C ARG A 95 -6.30 11.35 16.18
N ASP A 96 -7.22 11.30 15.22
CA ASP A 96 -8.66 11.50 15.51
C ASP A 96 -9.24 10.41 16.43
N ARG A 97 -8.62 9.22 16.45
CA ARG A 97 -8.93 8.16 17.41
C ARG A 97 -8.28 8.33 18.78
N ALA A 98 -7.47 9.37 18.99
CA ALA A 98 -6.64 9.59 20.18
C ALA A 98 -5.54 8.52 20.37
N TRP A 99 -5.06 7.93 19.27
CA TRP A 99 -3.94 6.99 19.27
C TRP A 99 -2.71 7.61 18.59
N PRO A 100 -1.49 7.07 18.84
CA PRO A 100 -0.27 7.54 18.19
C PRO A 100 -0.35 7.39 16.66
N GLY A 101 0.02 8.45 15.94
CA GLY A 101 0.04 8.45 14.46
C GLY A 101 0.97 7.39 13.85
N GLY A 102 2.01 6.98 14.59
CA GLY A 102 2.97 5.96 14.15
C GLY A 102 2.35 4.58 13.86
N LEU A 103 1.16 4.29 14.41
CA LEU A 103 0.44 3.05 14.08
C LEU A 103 0.02 2.95 12.62
N ALA A 104 -0.05 4.08 11.91
CA ALA A 104 -0.28 4.10 10.46
C ALA A 104 0.80 3.33 9.68
N GLY A 105 2.00 3.18 10.25
CA GLY A 105 3.11 2.44 9.63
C GLY A 105 2.97 0.92 9.68
N LEU A 106 2.09 0.38 10.54
CA LEU A 106 1.95 -1.07 10.71
C LEU A 106 1.46 -1.76 9.44
N LEU A 107 0.51 -1.15 8.72
CA LEU A 107 -0.03 -1.73 7.50
C LEU A 107 1.01 -1.82 6.36
N PRO A 108 1.69 -0.72 5.97
CA PRO A 108 2.72 -0.81 4.93
C PRO A 108 3.91 -1.69 5.36
N PHE A 109 4.26 -1.69 6.65
CA PHE A 109 5.31 -2.59 7.16
C PHE A 109 4.91 -4.07 7.03
N ALA A 110 3.70 -4.44 7.44
CA ALA A 110 3.21 -5.82 7.31
C ALA A 110 3.08 -6.24 5.84
N ALA A 111 2.65 -5.34 4.95
CA ALA A 111 2.60 -5.58 3.51
C ALA A 111 4.01 -5.84 2.92
N LEU A 112 5.02 -5.08 3.35
CA LEU A 112 6.41 -5.30 2.93
C LEU A 112 6.95 -6.64 3.42
N LEU A 113 6.65 -7.04 4.66
CA LEU A 113 7.05 -8.35 5.17
C LEU A 113 6.39 -9.50 4.41
N ALA A 114 5.09 -9.41 4.15
CA ALA A 114 4.38 -10.42 3.35
C ALA A 114 4.95 -10.49 1.92
N GLY A 115 5.15 -9.35 1.26
CA GLY A 115 5.76 -9.30 -0.08
C GLY A 115 7.18 -9.85 -0.11
N ALA A 116 8.01 -9.52 0.90
CA ALA A 116 9.35 -10.06 1.03
C ALA A 116 9.35 -11.57 1.26
N ALA A 117 8.40 -12.09 2.05
CA ALA A 117 8.23 -13.52 2.28
C ALA A 117 7.89 -14.27 0.99
N HIS A 118 6.94 -13.77 0.19
CA HIS A 118 6.58 -14.35 -1.12
C HIS A 118 7.74 -14.29 -2.12
N TRP A 119 8.58 -13.26 -2.06
CA TRP A 119 9.76 -13.18 -2.91
C TRP A 119 10.89 -14.11 -2.44
N LEU A 120 11.12 -14.21 -1.13
CA LEU A 120 12.24 -14.95 -0.56
C LEU A 120 11.98 -16.46 -0.51
N GLN A 121 10.79 -16.89 -0.14
CA GLN A 121 10.45 -18.31 0.05
C GLN A 121 10.85 -19.24 -1.11
N PRO A 122 10.61 -18.92 -2.40
CA PRO A 122 11.02 -19.81 -3.49
C PRO A 122 12.54 -19.91 -3.68
N ARG A 123 13.33 -18.99 -3.09
CA ARG A 123 14.80 -18.94 -3.23
C ARG A 123 15.54 -19.65 -2.09
N VAL A 124 14.88 -19.84 -0.96
CA VAL A 124 15.44 -20.46 0.26
C VAL A 124 14.45 -21.45 0.89
N ALA A 125 13.72 -22.19 0.04
CA ALA A 125 12.63 -23.07 0.46
C ALA A 125 13.08 -24.16 1.44
N GLU A 126 14.36 -24.53 1.40
CA GLU A 126 15.02 -25.46 2.30
C GLU A 126 15.21 -24.92 3.73
N VAL A 127 15.26 -23.59 3.90
CA VAL A 127 15.38 -22.92 5.21
C VAL A 127 14.03 -22.37 5.68
N MET A 128 13.25 -21.80 4.76
CA MET A 128 11.98 -21.15 5.05
C MET A 128 10.82 -22.01 4.53
N THR A 129 10.16 -22.70 5.46
CA THR A 129 8.94 -23.45 5.15
C THR A 129 7.82 -22.51 4.69
N ARG A 130 6.86 -23.07 3.94
CA ARG A 130 5.70 -22.33 3.44
C ARG A 130 4.83 -21.74 4.56
N ASP A 131 4.90 -22.30 5.76
CA ASP A 131 4.17 -21.84 6.95
C ASP A 131 4.55 -20.41 7.34
N TYR A 132 5.80 -20.00 7.12
CA TYR A 132 6.23 -18.61 7.38
C TYR A 132 5.49 -17.62 6.49
N VAL A 133 5.30 -17.95 5.21
CA VAL A 133 4.54 -17.11 4.26
C VAL A 133 3.10 -16.96 4.74
N VAL A 134 2.46 -18.08 5.12
CA VAL A 134 1.10 -18.07 5.68
C VAL A 134 1.04 -17.22 6.95
N GLY A 135 2.03 -17.31 7.83
CA GLY A 135 2.12 -16.49 9.04
C GLY A 135 2.19 -14.99 8.74
N PHE A 136 3.01 -14.57 7.78
CA PHE A 136 3.08 -13.16 7.35
C PHE A 136 1.80 -12.70 6.66
N ASP A 137 1.16 -13.54 5.85
CA ASP A 137 -0.12 -13.23 5.21
C ASP A 137 -1.22 -13.05 6.26
N LEU A 138 -1.29 -13.92 7.27
CA LEU A 138 -2.24 -13.80 8.38
C LEU A 138 -2.01 -12.52 9.20
N LEU A 139 -0.75 -12.19 9.47
CA LEU A 139 -0.39 -10.95 10.16
C LEU A 139 -0.82 -9.72 9.34
N PHE A 140 -0.53 -9.72 8.05
CA PHE A 140 -0.90 -8.64 7.14
C PHE A 140 -2.42 -8.47 7.07
N VAL A 141 -3.17 -9.56 6.85
CA VAL A 141 -4.65 -9.55 6.79
C VAL A 141 -5.23 -9.10 8.13
N GLY A 142 -4.68 -9.55 9.26
CA GLY A 142 -5.11 -9.13 10.58
C GLY A 142 -4.94 -7.62 10.80
N ILE A 143 -3.78 -7.07 10.46
CA ILE A 143 -3.50 -5.63 10.56
C ILE A 143 -4.38 -4.82 9.59
N LEU A 144 -4.61 -5.32 8.38
CA LEU A 144 -5.49 -4.71 7.39
C LEU A 144 -6.93 -4.64 7.89
N ALA A 145 -7.48 -5.76 8.35
CA ALA A 145 -8.84 -5.82 8.90
C ALA A 145 -8.99 -4.89 10.11
N TRP A 146 -8.01 -4.88 11.01
CA TRP A 146 -8.00 -3.98 12.15
C TRP A 146 -7.99 -2.50 11.74
N ASN A 147 -7.14 -2.11 10.77
CA ASN A 147 -7.11 -0.75 10.24
C ASN A 147 -8.45 -0.36 9.61
N ILE A 148 -9.06 -1.25 8.81
CA ILE A 148 -10.36 -1.00 8.19
C ILE A 148 -11.44 -0.74 9.26
N VAL A 149 -11.51 -1.58 10.30
CA VAL A 149 -12.49 -1.43 11.38
C VAL A 149 -12.27 -0.12 12.16
N GLU A 150 -11.03 0.10 12.62
CA GLU A 150 -10.70 1.27 13.46
C GLU A 150 -10.80 2.59 12.71
N LEU A 151 -10.24 2.66 11.51
CA LEU A 151 -10.14 3.91 10.76
C LEU A 151 -11.39 4.16 9.92
N GLY A 152 -11.99 3.09 9.38
CA GLY A 152 -13.10 3.16 8.46
C GLY A 152 -14.48 3.22 9.12
N PHE A 153 -14.69 2.61 10.27
CA PHE A 153 -16.06 2.42 10.81
C PHE A 153 -16.30 2.99 12.20
N LEU A 154 -15.30 2.96 13.07
CA LEU A 154 -15.46 3.45 14.43
C LEU A 154 -15.50 4.99 14.49
N PRO A 155 -16.25 5.57 15.44
CA PRO A 155 -16.44 7.02 15.55
C PRO A 155 -15.18 7.77 16.02
N SER A 156 -15.15 9.08 15.82
CA SER A 156 -14.10 9.95 16.37
C SER A 156 -14.09 9.90 17.90
N LYS A 157 -12.90 9.94 18.50
CA LYS A 157 -12.71 9.99 19.96
C LYS A 157 -12.07 11.32 20.42
N ALA A 158 -11.68 12.17 19.47
CA ALA A 158 -10.83 13.35 19.69
C ALA A 158 -11.56 14.61 20.20
N GLY A 159 -12.83 14.49 20.60
CA GLY A 159 -13.70 15.60 21.03
C GLY A 159 -14.43 15.39 22.35
N LYS A 160 -13.90 14.54 23.25
CA LYS A 160 -14.25 14.53 24.67
C LYS A 160 -13.07 15.02 25.48
#